data_AF-A0A970QQB9-F1
#
_entry.id   AF-A0A970QQB9-F1
#
_cell.length_a   1.000
_cell.length_b   1.000
_cell.length_c   1.000
_cell.angle_alpha   90.00
_cell.angle_beta   90.00
_cell.angle_gamma   90.00
#
_symmetry.space_group_name_H-M   'P 1'
#
loop_
_entity.id
_entity.type
_entity.pdbx_description
1 polymer ?
#
loop_
_entity_poly.entity_id
_entity_poly.type
_entity_poly.pdbx_seq_one_letter_code
_entity_poly.pdbx_strand_id
1 'polypeptide(L)'
;MRKGNFITTYTGIDFYIIDPHIDDINATDIAHALSLTCRANGHYKHFYSIAQHSINCFKEAKARGYSKKVKLACLLHDGSEAYISDITRPAKQYFPRYLEIEENIQNKVYEKFGISDLTIQELKQISDIDDTVLWYEFEALHNVPMLSDKPDKYANFDFDFKDTKEIESEFLRVLNRLSNNDKLYTAVGIDSCKYGWVVVSINSLGDYNLELIKNIDQILNVKADIYLIDMPIGLLENGTDERLCDKLIRRMLQPNRGSSVFPVPARKAIYTNSYEEAVRMNKELTGKGLSKQSYAITPKIKEVDEFLLDHKYATNCLHESHPEVCFAEIIGSPCKYNKKSADGEFERINALRQYFNINKMLSEIKFPKKDVARDDIIDASVLAVIGLLGLENGFKTIPENPPEDNHGLKMSITVMKRD
;
A
#
# COMPACT_ATOMS: atom_id res chain seq x y z
N MET A 1 24.52 17.18 -32.37
CA MET A 1 25.40 17.70 -31.31
C MET A 1 24.50 18.52 -30.40
N ARG A 2 24.48 18.24 -29.09
CA ARG A 2 23.64 18.96 -28.11
C ARG A 2 24.08 20.43 -28.04
N LYS A 3 23.17 21.36 -27.74
CA LYS A 3 23.46 22.79 -27.61
C LYS A 3 23.51 23.23 -26.15
N GLY A 4 24.45 24.11 -25.82
CA GLY A 4 24.57 24.75 -24.50
C GLY A 4 25.31 23.92 -23.46
N ASN A 5 25.23 24.37 -22.20
CA ASN A 5 25.79 23.69 -21.05
C ASN A 5 24.76 22.75 -20.41
N PHE A 6 25.26 21.76 -19.69
CA PHE A 6 24.45 20.77 -18.98
C PHE A 6 24.70 20.79 -17.47
N ILE A 7 23.74 20.24 -16.73
CA ILE A 7 23.94 19.74 -15.36
C ILE A 7 24.00 18.22 -15.41
N THR A 8 24.65 17.59 -14.44
CA THR A 8 24.58 16.13 -14.26
C THR A 8 23.49 15.82 -13.23
N THR A 9 22.51 15.01 -13.60
CA THR A 9 21.39 14.63 -12.73
C THR A 9 21.82 13.60 -11.67
N TYR A 10 20.91 13.29 -10.75
CA TYR A 10 21.15 12.31 -9.68
C TYR A 10 21.50 10.91 -10.22
N THR A 11 20.85 10.48 -11.30
CA THR A 11 21.14 9.21 -11.97
C THR A 11 22.32 9.28 -12.95
N GLY A 12 22.97 10.45 -13.07
CA GLY A 12 24.17 10.65 -13.89
C GLY A 12 23.89 11.05 -15.34
N ILE A 13 22.70 11.57 -15.65
CA ILE A 13 22.36 12.03 -17.00
C ILE A 13 22.91 13.45 -17.21
N ASP A 14 23.57 13.70 -18.33
CA ASP A 14 23.97 15.05 -18.75
C ASP A 14 22.77 15.78 -19.36
N PHE A 15 22.08 16.58 -18.55
CA PHE A 15 20.87 17.31 -18.93
C PHE A 15 21.19 18.70 -19.46
N TYR A 16 21.00 18.92 -20.77
CA TYR A 16 21.26 20.22 -21.41
C TYR A 16 20.05 21.14 -21.28
N ILE A 17 20.20 22.21 -20.50
CA ILE A 17 19.11 23.11 -20.08
C ILE A 17 18.36 23.74 -21.26
N ILE A 18 19.10 24.17 -22.30
CA ILE A 18 18.52 24.84 -23.47
C ILE A 18 18.22 23.90 -24.64
N ASP A 19 18.52 22.61 -24.49
CA ASP A 19 18.35 21.57 -25.51
C ASP A 19 17.91 20.24 -24.84
N PRO A 20 16.77 20.24 -24.10
CA PRO A 20 16.30 19.04 -23.41
C PRO A 20 15.68 18.05 -24.40
N HIS A 21 16.06 16.78 -24.27
CA HIS A 21 15.43 15.68 -25.00
C HIS A 21 14.57 14.85 -24.06
N ILE A 22 13.56 14.18 -24.62
CA ILE A 22 12.63 13.33 -23.87
C ILE A 22 13.34 12.18 -23.12
N ASP A 23 14.45 11.68 -23.68
CA ASP A 23 15.23 10.59 -23.09
C ASP A 23 16.02 11.04 -21.85
N ASP A 24 16.25 12.35 -21.69
CA ASP A 24 16.92 12.89 -20.51
C ASP A 24 15.96 13.05 -19.32
N ILE A 25 14.65 12.94 -19.56
CA ILE A 25 13.64 13.05 -18.51
C ILE A 25 13.54 11.71 -17.77
N ASN A 26 13.81 11.72 -16.47
CA ASN A 26 13.86 10.54 -15.62
C ASN A 26 13.02 10.76 -14.35
N ALA A 27 12.12 9.82 -14.06
CA ALA A 27 11.22 9.88 -12.91
C ALA A 27 11.96 9.91 -11.56
N THR A 28 13.04 9.14 -11.44
CA THR A 28 13.89 9.11 -10.24
C THR A 28 14.60 10.43 -10.03
N ASP A 29 15.11 11.05 -11.10
CA ASP A 29 15.75 12.38 -11.01
C ASP A 29 14.76 13.46 -10.58
N ILE A 30 13.55 13.47 -11.16
CA ILE A 30 12.49 14.42 -10.78
C ILE A 30 12.12 14.23 -9.30
N ALA A 31 11.81 12.99 -8.90
CA ALA A 31 11.43 12.69 -7.52
C ALA A 31 12.52 13.09 -6.52
N HIS A 32 13.79 12.80 -6.86
CA HIS A 32 14.94 13.10 -6.02
C HIS A 32 15.19 14.61 -5.88
N ALA A 33 15.23 15.34 -7.00
CA ALA A 33 15.48 16.77 -6.98
C ALA A 33 14.33 17.52 -6.27
N LEU A 34 13.07 17.25 -6.64
CA LEU A 34 11.93 17.94 -6.06
C LEU A 34 11.72 17.64 -4.56
N SER A 35 12.17 16.49 -4.06
CA SER A 35 12.12 16.19 -2.62
C SER A 35 13.14 16.98 -1.80
N LEU A 36 14.20 17.48 -2.44
CA LEU A 36 15.29 18.24 -1.83
C LEU A 36 15.18 19.75 -2.07
N THR A 37 14.39 20.20 -3.04
CA THR A 37 14.20 21.62 -3.34
C THR A 37 13.16 22.25 -2.40
N CYS A 38 13.56 23.32 -1.71
CA CYS A 38 12.72 24.02 -0.74
C CYS A 38 11.81 25.05 -1.41
N ARG A 39 10.53 25.07 -1.04
CA ARG A 39 9.56 26.10 -1.47
C ARG A 39 9.71 27.40 -0.69
N ALA A 40 9.13 28.47 -1.26
CA ALA A 40 9.10 29.82 -0.68
C ALA A 40 10.49 30.34 -0.28
N ASN A 41 11.54 29.92 -1.00
CA ASN A 41 12.94 30.25 -0.71
C ASN A 41 13.34 29.99 0.76
N GLY A 42 12.74 28.99 1.41
CA GLY A 42 13.05 28.65 2.81
C GLY A 42 12.45 29.59 3.85
N HIS A 43 11.48 30.44 3.49
CA HIS A 43 10.83 31.35 4.44
C HIS A 43 9.63 30.74 5.19
N TYR A 44 9.24 29.51 4.86
CA TYR A 44 8.32 28.74 5.69
C TYR A 44 8.94 28.38 7.05
N LYS A 45 8.09 28.13 8.06
CA LYS A 45 8.53 27.84 9.43
C LYS A 45 9.42 26.59 9.57
N HIS A 46 9.39 25.68 8.60
CA HIS A 46 10.26 24.50 8.49
C HIS A 46 10.44 24.11 7.00
N PHE A 47 11.38 23.20 6.72
CA PHE A 47 11.62 22.72 5.36
C PHE A 47 10.37 22.05 4.77
N TYR A 48 9.93 22.56 3.63
CA TYR A 48 8.78 22.05 2.87
C TYR A 48 9.17 22.00 1.40
N SER A 49 9.09 20.82 0.79
CA SER A 49 9.63 20.57 -0.54
C SER A 49 8.60 20.72 -1.67
N ILE A 50 9.08 20.92 -2.89
CA ILE A 50 8.23 20.96 -4.10
C ILE A 50 7.51 19.63 -4.29
N ALA A 51 8.17 18.49 -4.01
CA ALA A 51 7.53 17.19 -4.09
C ALA A 51 6.37 17.04 -3.10
N GLN A 52 6.49 17.58 -1.88
CA GLN A 52 5.40 17.56 -0.90
C GLN A 52 4.20 18.41 -1.34
N HIS A 53 4.46 19.59 -1.92
CA HIS A 53 3.44 20.42 -2.58
C HIS A 53 2.73 19.66 -3.70
N SER A 54 3.50 19.09 -4.63
CA SER A 54 2.98 18.34 -5.77
C SER A 54 2.13 17.14 -5.35
N ILE A 55 2.50 16.45 -4.27
CA ILE A 55 1.69 15.37 -3.67
C ILE A 55 0.36 15.92 -3.12
N ASN A 56 0.35 17.10 -2.47
CA ASN A 56 -0.88 17.74 -2.01
C ASN A 56 -1.77 18.17 -3.20
N CYS A 57 -1.19 18.68 -4.29
CA CYS A 57 -1.91 18.97 -5.53
C CYS A 57 -2.55 17.72 -6.13
N PHE A 58 -1.82 16.60 -6.17
CA PHE A 58 -2.37 15.30 -6.56
C PHE A 58 -3.53 14.86 -5.64
N LYS A 59 -3.37 14.97 -4.31
CA LYS A 59 -4.40 14.60 -3.33
C LYS A 59 -5.67 15.44 -3.52
N GLU A 60 -5.55 16.73 -3.81
CA GLU A 60 -6.69 17.60 -4.12
C GLU A 60 -7.38 17.19 -5.42
N ALA A 61 -6.62 16.99 -6.51
CA ALA A 61 -7.16 16.53 -7.80
C ALA A 61 -7.94 15.23 -7.65
N LYS A 62 -7.44 14.34 -6.79
CA LYS A 62 -8.08 13.09 -6.45
C LYS A 62 -9.38 13.28 -5.69
N ALA A 63 -9.39 14.11 -4.66
CA ALA A 63 -10.58 14.38 -3.86
C ALA A 63 -11.68 15.10 -4.65
N ARG A 64 -11.31 15.95 -5.61
CA ARG A 64 -12.24 16.56 -6.58
C ARG A 64 -12.76 15.60 -7.65
N GLY A 65 -12.27 14.36 -7.70
CA GLY A 65 -12.72 13.35 -8.65
C GLY A 65 -12.20 13.57 -10.08
N TYR A 66 -11.09 14.29 -10.27
CA TYR A 66 -10.56 14.59 -11.61
C TYR A 66 -9.97 13.36 -12.32
N SER A 67 -9.74 13.50 -13.63
CA SER A 67 -9.23 12.42 -14.49
C SER A 67 -7.84 11.95 -14.04
N LYS A 68 -7.45 10.72 -14.43
CA LYS A 68 -6.09 10.19 -14.20
C LYS A 68 -5.02 11.13 -14.78
N LYS A 69 -5.31 11.68 -15.97
CA LYS A 69 -4.47 12.64 -16.68
C LYS A 69 -4.24 13.93 -15.88
N VAL A 70 -5.31 14.53 -15.34
CA VAL A 70 -5.23 15.73 -14.50
C VAL A 70 -4.51 15.45 -13.19
N LYS A 71 -4.76 14.30 -12.55
CA LYS A 71 -4.04 13.86 -11.34
C LYS A 71 -2.53 13.76 -11.57
N LEU A 72 -2.12 13.18 -12.70
CA LEU A 72 -0.71 13.07 -13.09
C LEU A 72 -0.10 14.44 -13.39
N ALA A 73 -0.83 15.28 -14.10
CA ALA A 73 -0.39 16.63 -14.42
C ALA A 73 -0.24 17.51 -13.16
N CYS A 74 -1.13 17.41 -12.17
CA CYS A 74 -0.98 18.08 -10.87
C CYS A 74 0.27 17.60 -10.10
N LEU A 75 0.63 16.32 -10.20
CA LEU A 75 1.86 15.80 -9.59
C LEU A 75 3.12 16.32 -10.29
N LEU A 76 3.05 16.57 -11.59
CA LEU A 76 4.20 16.92 -12.44
C LEU A 76 4.26 18.40 -12.85
N HIS A 77 3.36 19.26 -12.37
CA HIS A 77 3.25 20.64 -12.88
C HIS A 77 4.51 21.48 -12.62
N ASP A 78 5.24 21.22 -11.53
CA ASP A 78 6.55 21.81 -11.21
C ASP A 78 7.73 20.92 -11.67
N GLY A 79 7.50 19.98 -12.60
CA GLY A 79 8.50 18.99 -13.01
C GLY A 79 9.78 19.60 -13.59
N SER A 80 9.69 20.73 -14.27
CA SER A 80 10.84 21.48 -14.78
C SER A 80 11.77 21.98 -13.69
N GLU A 81 11.24 22.28 -12.50
CA GLU A 81 12.02 22.83 -11.37
C GLU A 81 13.04 21.82 -10.83
N ALA A 82 12.90 20.53 -11.15
CA ALA A 82 13.92 19.51 -10.91
C ALA A 82 15.26 19.80 -11.63
N TYR A 83 15.21 20.52 -12.76
CA TYR A 83 16.35 20.78 -13.63
C TYR A 83 16.86 22.22 -13.57
N ILE A 84 16.00 23.18 -13.20
CA ILE A 84 16.33 24.62 -13.24
C ILE A 84 16.05 25.38 -11.92
N SER A 85 15.66 24.67 -10.85
CA SER A 85 15.27 25.23 -9.54
C SER A 85 13.97 26.05 -9.56
N ASP A 86 13.30 26.15 -8.42
CA ASP A 86 12.14 27.04 -8.19
C ASP A 86 12.58 28.51 -8.11
N ILE A 87 11.81 29.39 -8.75
CA ILE A 87 11.92 30.85 -8.63
C ILE A 87 10.57 31.37 -8.13
N THR A 88 10.57 32.19 -7.09
CA THR A 88 9.31 32.71 -6.52
C THR A 88 8.47 33.45 -7.57
N ARG A 89 7.16 33.21 -7.54
CA ARG A 89 6.18 33.76 -8.50
C ARG A 89 6.33 35.28 -8.75
N PRO A 90 6.57 36.15 -7.75
CA PRO A 90 6.80 37.58 -7.99
C PRO A 90 8.07 37.90 -8.78
N ALA A 91 9.10 37.05 -8.69
CA ALA A 91 10.37 37.24 -9.39
C ALA A 91 10.35 36.71 -10.83
N LYS A 92 9.57 35.64 -11.13
CA LYS A 92 9.50 35.01 -12.46
C LYS A 92 9.22 36.02 -13.60
N GLN A 93 8.40 37.04 -13.37
CA GLN A 93 8.05 38.07 -14.37
C GLN A 93 9.26 38.88 -14.89
N TYR A 94 10.37 38.92 -14.14
CA TYR A 94 11.58 39.65 -14.53
C TYR A 94 12.58 38.78 -15.33
N PHE A 95 12.28 37.50 -15.53
CA PHE A 95 13.18 36.53 -16.17
C PHE A 95 12.54 35.87 -17.40
N PRO A 96 12.29 36.61 -18.51
CA PRO A 96 11.62 36.07 -19.69
C PRO A 96 12.34 34.86 -20.30
N ARG A 97 13.67 34.86 -20.28
CA ARG A 97 14.45 33.72 -20.78
C ARG A 97 14.33 32.46 -19.91
N TYR A 98 14.12 32.63 -18.61
CA TYR A 98 13.87 31.50 -17.71
C TYR A 98 12.51 30.87 -18.04
N LEU A 99 11.47 31.69 -18.22
CA LEU A 99 10.12 31.21 -18.58
C LEU A 99 10.11 30.41 -19.89
N GLU A 100 10.83 30.87 -20.92
CA GLU A 100 10.97 30.11 -22.19
C GLU A 100 11.63 28.74 -21.99
N ILE A 101 12.66 28.67 -21.12
CA ILE A 101 13.38 27.43 -20.82
C ILE A 101 12.51 26.50 -19.98
N GLU A 102 11.85 27.04 -18.96
CA GLU A 102 10.93 26.34 -18.07
C GLU A 102 9.80 25.69 -18.89
N GLU A 103 9.15 26.45 -19.76
CA GLU A 103 8.09 25.94 -20.63
C GLU A 103 8.60 24.81 -21.55
N ASN A 104 9.79 24.95 -22.15
CA ASN A 104 10.35 23.92 -23.01
C ASN A 104 10.65 22.62 -22.25
N ILE A 105 11.23 22.71 -21.05
CA ILE A 105 11.50 21.54 -20.20
C ILE A 105 10.19 20.92 -19.73
N GLN A 106 9.23 21.73 -19.28
CA GLN A 106 7.94 21.25 -18.77
C GLN A 106 7.15 20.52 -19.88
N ASN A 107 7.21 21.01 -21.11
CA ASN A 107 6.65 20.30 -22.27
C ASN A 107 7.30 18.94 -22.49
N LYS A 108 8.63 18.81 -22.31
CA LYS A 108 9.33 17.51 -22.39
C LYS A 108 8.96 16.57 -21.24
N VAL A 109 8.73 17.10 -20.04
CA VAL A 109 8.19 16.32 -18.92
C VAL A 109 6.81 15.78 -19.29
N TYR A 110 5.90 16.62 -19.76
CA TYR A 110 4.56 16.18 -20.17
C TYR A 110 4.59 15.18 -21.34
N GLU A 111 5.49 15.36 -22.30
CA GLU A 111 5.72 14.40 -23.40
C GLU A 111 6.20 13.04 -22.88
N LYS A 112 7.18 13.03 -21.97
CA LYS A 112 7.70 11.80 -21.35
C LYS A 112 6.61 10.97 -20.68
N PHE A 113 5.66 11.63 -20.01
CA PHE A 113 4.61 10.99 -19.24
C PHE A 113 3.27 10.89 -19.97
N GLY A 114 3.24 11.17 -21.28
CA GLY A 114 2.06 10.96 -22.13
C GLY A 114 0.88 11.88 -21.82
N ILE A 115 1.15 13.10 -21.36
CA ILE A 115 0.13 14.10 -20.98
C ILE A 115 0.28 15.43 -21.74
N SER A 116 0.92 15.44 -22.91
CA SER A 116 1.10 16.66 -23.73
C SER A 116 -0.19 17.24 -24.33
N ASP A 117 -1.25 16.45 -24.40
CA ASP A 117 -2.52 16.79 -25.05
C ASP A 117 -3.56 17.34 -24.06
N LEU A 118 -3.15 17.92 -22.93
CA LEU A 118 -4.06 18.52 -21.94
C LEU A 118 -4.93 19.61 -22.57
N THR A 119 -6.23 19.56 -22.30
CA THR A 119 -7.17 20.59 -22.78
C THR A 119 -7.03 21.87 -21.96
N ILE A 120 -7.54 23.00 -22.48
CA ILE A 120 -7.60 24.28 -21.74
C ILE A 120 -8.33 24.13 -20.41
N GLN A 121 -9.39 23.31 -20.37
CA GLN A 121 -10.13 23.04 -19.14
C GLN A 121 -9.29 22.26 -18.12
N GLU A 122 -8.52 21.26 -18.57
CA GLU A 122 -7.62 20.50 -17.70
C GLU A 122 -6.47 21.35 -17.18
N LEU A 123 -5.87 22.21 -18.02
CA LEU A 123 -4.86 23.19 -17.60
C LEU A 123 -5.41 24.14 -16.53
N LYS A 124 -6.65 24.61 -16.69
CA LYS A 124 -7.31 25.42 -15.67
C LYS A 124 -7.51 24.65 -14.36
N GLN A 125 -7.93 23.38 -14.43
CA GLN A 125 -8.07 22.54 -13.23
C GLN A 125 -6.74 22.39 -12.47
N ILE A 126 -5.62 22.25 -13.18
CA ILE A 126 -4.28 22.15 -12.60
C ILE A 126 -3.91 23.47 -11.90
N SER A 127 -4.07 24.60 -12.59
CA SER A 127 -3.81 25.93 -12.03
C SER A 127 -4.66 26.24 -10.79
N ASP A 128 -5.96 25.92 -10.85
CA ASP A 128 -6.89 26.13 -9.73
C ASP A 128 -6.48 25.29 -8.51
N ILE A 129 -5.91 24.10 -8.73
CA ILE A 129 -5.40 23.24 -7.66
C ILE A 129 -4.10 23.78 -7.07
N ASP A 130 -3.12 24.16 -7.91
CA ASP A 130 -1.87 24.77 -7.44
C ASP A 130 -2.17 25.98 -6.54
N ASP A 131 -3.01 26.90 -7.01
CA ASP A 131 -3.42 28.08 -6.24
C ASP A 131 -4.18 27.71 -4.95
N THR A 132 -5.01 26.67 -4.98
CA THR A 132 -5.70 26.18 -3.76
C THR A 132 -4.68 25.71 -2.73
N VAL A 133 -3.74 24.85 -3.12
CA VAL A 133 -2.75 24.29 -2.20
C VAL A 133 -1.82 25.39 -1.69
N LEU A 134 -1.35 26.29 -2.57
CA LEU A 134 -0.54 27.47 -2.23
C LEU A 134 -1.22 28.34 -1.16
N TRP A 135 -2.53 28.60 -1.30
CA TRP A 135 -3.26 29.39 -0.32
C TRP A 135 -3.19 28.78 1.09
N TYR A 136 -3.41 27.47 1.18
CA TYR A 136 -3.37 26.74 2.45
C TYR A 136 -1.94 26.54 2.99
N GLU A 137 -0.93 26.47 2.13
CA GLU A 137 0.48 26.50 2.54
C GLU A 137 0.81 27.80 3.27
N PHE A 138 0.41 28.95 2.72
CA PHE A 138 0.64 30.25 3.36
C PHE A 138 -0.10 30.37 4.70
N GLU A 139 -1.36 29.93 4.76
CA GLU A 139 -2.14 29.89 6.00
C GLU A 139 -1.41 29.05 7.08
N ALA A 140 -0.93 27.85 6.72
CA ALA A 140 -0.37 26.90 7.67
C ALA A 140 1.12 27.12 8.03
N LEU A 141 1.93 27.61 7.09
CA LEU A 141 3.39 27.67 7.19
C LEU A 141 3.96 29.07 7.37
N HIS A 142 3.23 30.10 6.91
CA HIS A 142 3.63 31.50 7.07
C HIS A 142 2.87 32.23 8.19
N ASN A 143 1.75 31.69 8.68
CA ASN A 143 0.84 32.37 9.62
C ASN A 143 0.35 33.74 9.11
N VAL A 144 0.37 33.96 7.80
CA VAL A 144 -0.15 35.17 7.15
C VAL A 144 -1.23 34.73 6.17
N PRO A 145 -2.49 35.17 6.35
CA PRO A 145 -3.52 34.90 5.36
C PRO A 145 -3.15 35.57 4.03
N MET A 146 -3.26 34.83 2.93
CA MET A 146 -3.17 35.43 1.60
C MET A 146 -4.25 36.51 1.45
N LEU A 147 -3.96 37.57 0.69
CA LEU A 147 -4.89 38.69 0.45
C LEU A 147 -6.12 38.30 -0.37
N SER A 148 -6.16 37.07 -0.90
CA SER A 148 -7.25 36.53 -1.70
C SER A 148 -8.28 35.76 -0.86
N ASP A 149 -9.48 35.61 -1.42
CA ASP A 149 -10.53 34.77 -0.84
C ASP A 149 -10.07 33.33 -0.61
N LYS A 150 -10.58 32.72 0.47
CA LYS A 150 -10.27 31.34 0.85
C LYS A 150 -10.89 30.36 -0.16
N PRO A 151 -10.09 29.55 -0.88
CA PRO A 151 -10.61 28.60 -1.84
C PRO A 151 -11.20 27.37 -1.13
N ASP A 152 -12.15 26.70 -1.81
CA ASP A 152 -12.65 25.40 -1.38
C ASP A 152 -11.56 24.33 -1.53
N LYS A 153 -11.45 23.44 -0.52
CA LYS A 153 -10.60 22.25 -0.60
C LYS A 153 -11.39 20.98 -0.34
N TYR A 154 -10.93 19.89 -0.94
CA TYR A 154 -11.58 18.58 -0.85
C TYR A 154 -10.67 17.53 -0.21
N ALA A 155 -9.35 17.76 -0.19
CA ALA A 155 -8.38 16.92 0.47
C ALA A 155 -7.90 17.48 1.81
N ASN A 156 -7.41 16.56 2.66
CA ASN A 156 -6.61 16.93 3.83
C ASN A 156 -5.14 17.04 3.38
N PHE A 157 -4.59 18.26 3.45
CA PHE A 157 -3.20 18.52 3.14
C PHE A 157 -2.29 18.22 4.32
N ASP A 158 -1.11 17.68 4.02
CA ASP A 158 -0.04 17.47 4.99
C ASP A 158 1.02 18.54 4.78
N PHE A 159 1.12 19.46 5.75
CA PHE A 159 2.09 20.54 5.77
C PHE A 159 3.12 20.37 6.91
N ASP A 160 3.11 19.23 7.60
CA ASP A 160 4.08 18.97 8.65
C ASP A 160 5.46 18.71 8.04
N PHE A 161 6.49 18.85 8.87
CA PHE A 161 7.85 18.50 8.47
C PHE A 161 7.92 17.00 8.15
N LYS A 162 8.51 16.68 7.00
CA LYS A 162 8.67 15.31 6.50
C LYS A 162 10.11 15.04 6.11
N ASP A 163 10.54 13.80 6.33
CA ASP A 163 11.83 13.32 5.84
C ASP A 163 11.82 13.30 4.30
N THR A 164 12.90 13.78 3.68
CA THR A 164 12.95 13.91 2.22
C THR A 164 12.90 12.57 1.52
N LYS A 165 13.40 11.49 2.13
CA LYS A 165 13.30 10.12 1.57
C LYS A 165 11.89 9.55 1.66
N GLU A 166 11.12 9.91 2.69
CA GLU A 166 9.69 9.58 2.76
C GLU A 166 8.94 10.25 1.59
N ILE A 167 9.19 11.54 1.36
CA ILE A 167 8.54 12.30 0.28
C ILE A 167 8.98 11.84 -1.11
N GLU A 168 10.28 11.60 -1.32
CA GLU A 168 10.83 11.06 -2.59
C GLU A 168 10.17 9.72 -2.94
N SER A 169 10.05 8.83 -1.94
CA SER A 169 9.43 7.51 -2.12
C SER A 169 7.93 7.63 -2.39
N GLU A 170 7.21 8.51 -1.69
CA GLU A 170 5.78 8.74 -1.94
C GLU A 170 5.57 9.32 -3.36
N PHE A 171 6.35 10.33 -3.76
CA PHE A 171 6.25 10.96 -5.07
C PHE A 171 6.50 9.96 -6.19
N LEU A 172 7.63 9.23 -6.13
CA LEU A 172 8.00 8.26 -7.16
C LEU A 172 6.97 7.13 -7.26
N ARG A 173 6.47 6.65 -6.12
CA ARG A 173 5.40 5.67 -6.08
C ARG A 173 4.14 6.18 -6.78
N VAL A 174 3.65 7.37 -6.42
CA VAL A 174 2.46 7.96 -7.06
C VAL A 174 2.70 8.20 -8.55
N LEU A 175 3.87 8.71 -8.93
CA LEU A 175 4.24 8.95 -10.31
C LEU A 175 4.22 7.66 -11.13
N ASN A 176 4.93 6.62 -10.70
CA ASN A 176 4.98 5.34 -11.41
C ASN A 176 3.58 4.74 -11.59
N ARG A 177 2.73 4.84 -10.56
CA ARG A 177 1.35 4.33 -10.59
C ARG A 177 0.44 5.09 -11.55
N LEU A 178 0.65 6.40 -11.70
CA LEU A 178 -0.11 7.23 -12.64
C LEU A 178 0.45 7.16 -14.06
N SER A 179 1.76 7.03 -14.22
CA SER A 179 2.44 7.01 -15.52
C SER A 179 2.37 5.66 -16.21
N ASN A 180 2.32 4.57 -15.46
CA ASN A 180 2.08 3.26 -16.06
C ASN A 180 0.60 3.13 -16.44
N ASN A 181 0.33 2.55 -17.61
CA ASN A 181 -0.99 2.06 -18.01
C ASN A 181 -1.45 0.83 -17.20
N ASP A 182 -0.80 0.57 -16.07
CA ASP A 182 -1.10 -0.57 -15.22
C ASP A 182 -2.55 -0.50 -14.75
N LYS A 183 -3.19 -1.66 -14.85
CA LYS A 183 -4.52 -1.92 -14.34
C LYS A 183 -4.53 -1.46 -12.88
N LEU A 184 -5.48 -0.62 -12.49
CA LEU A 184 -5.73 -0.35 -11.08
C LEU A 184 -6.13 -1.67 -10.43
N TYR A 185 -5.19 -2.29 -9.73
CA TYR A 185 -5.47 -3.49 -8.94
C TYR A 185 -5.70 -3.15 -7.48
N THR A 186 -6.49 -3.98 -6.83
CA THR A 186 -6.79 -3.93 -5.40
C THR A 186 -6.48 -5.29 -4.79
N ALA A 187 -5.79 -5.27 -3.67
CA ALA A 187 -5.60 -6.46 -2.84
C ALA A 187 -6.39 -6.32 -1.54
N VAL A 188 -6.88 -7.44 -1.06
CA VAL A 188 -7.62 -7.53 0.19
C VAL A 188 -6.91 -8.46 1.15
N GLY A 189 -6.75 -8.01 2.38
CA GLY A 189 -6.32 -8.82 3.51
C GLY A 189 -7.47 -9.06 4.48
N ILE A 190 -7.58 -10.28 4.97
CA ILE A 190 -8.70 -10.75 5.79
C ILE A 190 -8.15 -11.44 7.04
N ASP A 191 -8.58 -10.99 8.21
CA ASP A 191 -8.28 -11.66 9.47
C ASP A 191 -9.56 -11.85 10.31
N SER A 192 -9.58 -12.90 11.12
CA SER A 192 -10.70 -13.19 12.01
C SER A 192 -10.70 -12.22 13.20
N CYS A 193 -11.88 -11.73 13.57
CA CYS A 193 -12.02 -10.84 14.73
C CYS A 193 -13.31 -11.15 15.51
N LYS A 194 -13.54 -10.49 16.64
CA LYS A 194 -14.71 -10.75 17.48
C LYS A 194 -16.06 -10.48 16.80
N TYR A 195 -16.10 -9.52 15.87
CA TYR A 195 -17.29 -9.23 15.07
C TYR A 195 -17.59 -10.32 14.03
N GLY A 196 -16.54 -10.95 13.51
CA GLY A 196 -16.58 -11.85 12.37
C GLY A 196 -15.23 -11.83 11.69
N TRP A 197 -15.06 -10.92 10.73
CA TRP A 197 -13.83 -10.70 9.99
C TRP A 197 -13.55 -9.20 9.83
N VAL A 198 -12.29 -8.84 9.93
CA VAL A 198 -11.79 -7.52 9.50
C VAL A 198 -11.23 -7.64 8.09
N VAL A 199 -11.64 -6.70 7.24
CA VAL A 199 -11.27 -6.66 5.83
C VAL A 199 -10.56 -5.35 5.55
N VAL A 200 -9.31 -5.44 5.11
CA VAL A 200 -8.51 -4.29 4.66
C VAL A 200 -8.33 -4.40 3.16
N SER A 201 -8.93 -3.48 2.41
CA SER A 201 -8.68 -3.34 0.97
C SER A 201 -7.60 -2.28 0.78
N ILE A 202 -6.60 -2.53 -0.05
CA ILE A 202 -5.62 -1.52 -0.46
C ILE A 202 -5.49 -1.59 -1.97
N ASN A 203 -5.63 -0.45 -2.64
CA ASN A 203 -5.42 -0.37 -4.08
C ASN A 203 -3.96 -0.04 -4.42
N SER A 204 -3.61 -0.24 -5.68
CA SER A 204 -2.34 0.14 -6.28
C SER A 204 -2.03 1.63 -6.17
N LEU A 205 -2.93 2.51 -5.70
CA LEU A 205 -2.63 3.92 -5.37
C LEU A 205 -2.34 4.15 -3.88
N GLY A 206 -2.43 3.11 -3.04
CA GLY A 206 -2.29 3.21 -1.60
C GLY A 206 -3.52 3.79 -0.90
N ASP A 207 -4.65 3.92 -1.61
CA ASP A 207 -5.93 4.10 -0.93
C ASP A 207 -6.30 2.82 -0.23
N TYR A 208 -6.95 2.97 0.91
CA TYR A 208 -7.41 1.86 1.69
C TYR A 208 -8.88 2.00 2.05
N ASN A 209 -9.51 0.86 2.30
CA ASN A 209 -10.80 0.77 2.97
C ASN A 209 -10.71 -0.24 4.11
N LEU A 210 -11.38 0.06 5.23
CA LEU A 210 -11.45 -0.82 6.40
C LEU A 210 -12.91 -1.13 6.69
N GLU A 211 -13.27 -2.41 6.61
CA GLU A 211 -14.64 -2.90 6.80
C GLU A 211 -14.68 -4.06 7.79
N LEU A 212 -15.81 -4.23 8.46
CA LEU A 212 -16.11 -5.42 9.25
C LEU A 212 -17.24 -6.19 8.58
N ILE A 213 -17.00 -7.47 8.30
CA ILE A 213 -18.01 -8.37 7.77
C ILE A 213 -18.30 -9.47 8.80
N LYS A 214 -19.56 -9.90 8.89
CA LYS A 214 -19.96 -10.87 9.91
C LYS A 214 -19.64 -12.30 9.49
N ASN A 215 -19.91 -12.60 8.22
CA ASN A 215 -19.70 -13.90 7.60
C ASN A 215 -18.81 -13.74 6.36
N ILE A 216 -18.01 -14.75 6.04
CA ILE A 216 -17.05 -14.72 4.94
C ILE A 216 -17.72 -14.53 3.58
N ASP A 217 -18.96 -15.03 3.38
CA ASP A 217 -19.73 -14.83 2.12
C ASP A 217 -19.86 -13.36 1.73
N GLN A 218 -19.85 -12.44 2.71
CA GLN A 218 -19.94 -11.01 2.46
C GLN A 218 -18.71 -10.46 1.72
N ILE A 219 -17.60 -11.21 1.67
CA ILE A 219 -16.40 -10.86 0.89
C ILE A 219 -16.69 -10.76 -0.61
N LEU A 220 -17.72 -11.46 -1.09
CA LEU A 220 -18.16 -11.37 -2.49
C LEU A 220 -18.63 -9.96 -2.90
N ASN A 221 -18.96 -9.10 -1.93
CA ASN A 221 -19.32 -7.70 -2.17
C ASN A 221 -18.10 -6.76 -2.26
N VAL A 222 -16.93 -7.23 -1.84
CA VAL A 222 -15.67 -6.47 -1.89
C VAL A 222 -14.94 -6.85 -3.16
N LYS A 223 -14.75 -5.92 -4.10
CA LYS A 223 -14.06 -6.19 -5.37
C LYS A 223 -12.55 -6.05 -5.21
N ALA A 224 -11.81 -7.10 -5.51
CA ALA A 224 -10.36 -7.12 -5.52
C ALA A 224 -9.82 -8.11 -6.56
N ASP A 225 -8.55 -7.93 -6.93
CA ASP A 225 -7.82 -8.82 -7.83
C ASP A 225 -7.23 -10.02 -7.07
N ILE A 226 -6.95 -9.84 -5.78
CA ILE A 226 -6.45 -10.90 -4.88
C ILE A 226 -6.98 -10.70 -3.46
N TYR A 227 -7.22 -11.82 -2.77
CA TYR A 227 -7.63 -11.87 -1.37
C TYR A 227 -6.67 -12.81 -0.63
N LEU A 228 -6.04 -12.32 0.42
CA LEU A 228 -5.21 -13.12 1.33
C LEU A 228 -5.89 -13.18 2.70
N ILE A 229 -6.01 -14.40 3.24
CA ILE A 229 -6.71 -14.65 4.51
C ILE A 229 -5.81 -15.38 5.51
N ASP A 230 -5.80 -14.94 6.78
CA ASP A 230 -5.17 -15.68 7.89
C ASP A 230 -6.09 -16.79 8.39
N MET A 231 -6.35 -17.77 7.53
CA MET A 231 -7.13 -18.95 7.89
C MET A 231 -6.68 -20.15 7.06
N PRO A 232 -6.51 -21.33 7.68
CA PRO A 232 -6.18 -22.56 6.98
C PRO A 232 -7.12 -22.86 5.81
N ILE A 233 -6.56 -23.01 4.61
CA ILE A 233 -7.20 -23.51 3.40
C ILE A 233 -6.54 -24.84 3.01
N GLY A 234 -7.37 -25.82 2.64
CA GLY A 234 -6.92 -27.19 2.47
C GLY A 234 -6.71 -27.88 3.82
N LEU A 235 -7.42 -28.99 4.04
CA LEU A 235 -7.44 -29.68 5.33
C LEU A 235 -7.07 -31.15 5.19
N LEU A 236 -6.38 -31.68 6.20
CA LEU A 236 -6.08 -33.10 6.26
C LEU A 236 -7.34 -33.90 6.58
N GLU A 237 -7.53 -35.01 5.86
CA GLU A 237 -8.59 -35.98 6.16
C GLU A 237 -8.15 -36.99 7.22
N ASN A 238 -6.90 -37.45 7.12
CA ASN A 238 -6.24 -38.37 8.02
C ASN A 238 -4.71 -38.23 7.88
N GLY A 239 -3.97 -38.92 8.76
CA GLY A 239 -2.51 -38.99 8.70
C GLY A 239 -1.86 -38.39 9.95
N THR A 240 -0.69 -38.91 10.32
CA THR A 240 0.00 -38.54 11.57
C THR A 240 0.85 -37.27 11.49
N ASP A 241 1.01 -36.73 10.28
CA ASP A 241 1.81 -35.55 10.00
C ASP A 241 0.95 -34.27 9.99
N GLU A 242 1.56 -33.14 10.35
CA GLU A 242 0.96 -31.80 10.18
C GLU A 242 1.04 -31.36 8.70
N ARG A 243 0.26 -30.34 8.29
CA ARG A 243 0.35 -29.81 6.92
C ARG A 243 1.78 -29.34 6.63
N LEU A 244 2.29 -29.64 5.43
CA LEU A 244 3.65 -29.30 5.06
C LEU A 244 3.91 -27.79 5.12
N CYS A 245 2.95 -26.98 4.71
CA CYS A 245 3.02 -25.53 4.80
C CYS A 245 3.24 -25.06 6.25
N ASP A 246 2.45 -25.54 7.21
CA ASP A 246 2.56 -25.21 8.64
C ASP A 246 3.95 -25.57 9.19
N LYS A 247 4.44 -26.77 8.88
CA LYS A 247 5.76 -27.23 9.30
C LYS A 247 6.88 -26.31 8.81
N LEU A 248 6.79 -25.88 7.56
CA LEU A 248 7.79 -25.03 6.93
C LEU A 248 7.76 -23.62 7.53
N ILE A 249 6.60 -22.99 7.63
CA ILE A 249 6.51 -21.63 8.19
C ILE A 249 6.83 -21.59 9.69
N ARG A 250 6.47 -22.63 10.45
CA ARG A 250 6.87 -22.79 11.87
C ARG A 250 8.39 -22.78 12.02
N ARG A 251 9.12 -23.38 11.08
CA ARG A 251 10.59 -23.39 11.06
C ARG A 251 11.16 -22.04 10.62
N MET A 252 10.57 -21.40 9.62
CA MET A 252 10.99 -20.07 9.14
C MET A 252 10.90 -19.00 10.23
N LEU A 253 9.90 -19.13 11.11
CA LEU A 253 9.64 -18.18 12.20
C LEU A 253 10.46 -18.46 13.47
N GLN A 254 11.32 -19.49 13.50
CA GLN A 254 12.23 -19.72 14.62
C GLN A 254 13.34 -18.64 14.68
N PRO A 255 13.87 -18.33 15.87
CA PRO A 255 13.52 -18.89 17.18
C PRO A 255 12.33 -18.20 17.86
N ASN A 256 11.90 -17.03 17.37
CA ASN A 256 11.06 -16.13 18.17
C ASN A 256 9.55 -16.33 17.97
N ARG A 257 9.12 -16.68 16.76
CA ARG A 257 7.70 -16.63 16.33
C ARG A 257 7.13 -17.98 15.88
N GLY A 258 7.88 -19.08 15.94
CA GLY A 258 7.37 -20.39 15.54
C GLY A 258 6.15 -20.89 16.33
N SER A 259 5.90 -20.36 17.54
CA SER A 259 4.69 -20.66 18.32
C SER A 259 3.42 -19.97 17.82
N SER A 260 3.53 -19.02 16.89
CA SER A 260 2.36 -18.41 16.23
C SER A 260 1.63 -19.37 15.30
N VAL A 261 2.35 -20.38 14.78
CA VAL A 261 1.78 -21.40 13.88
C VAL A 261 1.18 -22.52 14.72
N PHE A 262 -0.15 -22.56 14.81
CA PHE A 262 -0.85 -23.63 15.54
C PHE A 262 -1.07 -24.86 14.63
N PRO A 263 -1.14 -26.07 15.19
CA PRO A 263 -1.51 -27.25 14.42
C PRO A 263 -2.95 -27.14 13.90
N VAL A 264 -3.14 -27.27 12.58
CA VAL A 264 -4.46 -27.24 11.94
C VAL A 264 -5.18 -28.58 12.17
N PRO A 265 -6.44 -28.57 12.64
CA PRO A 265 -7.18 -29.82 12.88
C PRO A 265 -7.58 -30.52 11.58
N ALA A 266 -7.78 -31.83 11.64
CA ALA A 266 -8.34 -32.58 10.52
C ALA A 266 -9.77 -32.11 10.19
N ARG A 267 -10.18 -32.18 8.92
CA ARG A 267 -11.49 -31.68 8.46
C ARG A 267 -12.63 -32.21 9.31
N LYS A 268 -12.75 -33.52 9.53
CA LYS A 268 -13.86 -34.06 10.35
C LYS A 268 -13.91 -33.52 11.78
N ALA A 269 -12.78 -33.11 12.36
CA ALA A 269 -12.74 -32.55 13.71
C ALA A 269 -13.31 -31.13 13.77
N ILE A 270 -13.21 -30.33 12.70
CA ILE A 270 -13.78 -28.98 12.69
C ILE A 270 -15.30 -28.97 12.52
N TYR A 271 -15.88 -30.05 12.01
CA TYR A 271 -17.34 -30.21 11.82
C TYR A 271 -18.07 -30.79 13.03
N THR A 272 -17.37 -31.14 14.12
CA THR A 272 -18.01 -31.65 15.34
C THR A 272 -18.70 -30.55 16.16
N ASN A 273 -19.64 -30.92 17.02
CA ASN A 273 -20.44 -29.97 17.80
C ASN A 273 -19.92 -29.73 19.24
N SER A 274 -18.90 -30.47 19.68
CA SER A 274 -18.31 -30.31 21.02
C SER A 274 -16.80 -30.45 21.00
N TYR A 275 -16.14 -29.83 21.99
CA TYR A 275 -14.69 -29.90 22.14
C TYR A 275 -14.23 -31.35 22.36
N GLU A 276 -14.97 -32.11 23.16
CA GLU A 276 -14.67 -33.50 23.49
C GLU A 276 -14.72 -34.39 22.23
N GLU A 277 -15.72 -34.19 21.37
CA GLU A 277 -15.82 -34.89 20.10
C GLU A 277 -14.70 -34.47 19.13
N ALA A 278 -14.40 -33.18 19.03
CA ALA A 278 -13.32 -32.68 18.19
C ALA A 278 -11.96 -33.28 18.58
N VAL A 279 -11.67 -33.33 19.89
CA VAL A 279 -10.43 -33.92 20.42
C VAL A 279 -10.36 -35.41 20.10
N ARG A 280 -11.46 -36.16 20.32
CA ARG A 280 -11.52 -37.59 20.00
C ARG A 280 -11.31 -37.83 18.51
N MET A 281 -12.06 -37.13 17.67
CA MET A 281 -12.02 -37.25 16.21
C MET A 281 -10.63 -36.88 15.68
N ASN A 282 -10.05 -35.77 16.13
CA ASN A 282 -8.71 -35.37 15.69
C ASN A 282 -7.65 -36.39 16.11
N LYS A 283 -7.76 -36.95 17.33
CA LYS A 283 -6.84 -37.98 17.82
C LYS A 283 -6.94 -39.29 17.03
N GLU A 284 -8.14 -39.71 16.66
CA GLU A 284 -8.37 -40.89 15.83
C GLU A 284 -7.78 -40.72 14.42
N LEU A 285 -7.92 -39.53 13.83
CA LEU A 285 -7.48 -39.26 12.45
C LEU A 285 -5.99 -38.94 12.34
N THR A 286 -5.42 -38.27 13.34
CA THR A 286 -4.06 -37.70 13.29
C THR A 286 -3.10 -38.25 14.34
N GLY A 287 -3.60 -39.06 15.28
CA GLY A 287 -2.83 -39.50 16.45
C GLY A 287 -2.59 -38.41 17.52
N LYS A 288 -2.98 -37.16 17.26
CA LYS A 288 -2.79 -36.02 18.19
C LYS A 288 -4.13 -35.44 18.65
N GLY A 289 -4.23 -35.14 19.94
CA GLY A 289 -5.36 -34.40 20.49
C GLY A 289 -5.38 -32.94 20.04
N LEU A 290 -6.49 -32.26 20.27
CA LEU A 290 -6.70 -30.86 19.93
C LEU A 290 -6.57 -29.98 21.18
N SER A 291 -5.89 -28.83 21.08
CA SER A 291 -5.83 -27.85 22.18
C SER A 291 -7.09 -26.99 22.21
N LYS A 292 -7.45 -26.40 23.36
CA LYS A 292 -8.57 -25.45 23.45
C LYS A 292 -8.39 -24.24 22.52
N GLN A 293 -7.14 -23.77 22.36
CA GLN A 293 -6.83 -22.65 21.47
C GLN A 293 -7.07 -23.03 20.00
N SER A 294 -6.60 -24.22 19.60
CA SER A 294 -6.82 -24.76 18.24
C SER A 294 -8.30 -25.07 17.98
N TYR A 295 -9.06 -25.48 19.01
CA TYR A 295 -10.51 -25.67 18.89
C TYR A 295 -11.27 -24.33 18.76
N ALA A 296 -10.84 -23.28 19.45
CA ALA A 296 -11.54 -22.00 19.43
C ALA A 296 -11.65 -21.36 18.04
N ILE A 297 -10.73 -21.69 17.12
CA ILE A 297 -10.73 -21.19 15.74
C ILE A 297 -11.46 -22.11 14.75
N THR A 298 -11.86 -23.34 15.14
CA THR A 298 -12.53 -24.27 14.23
C THR A 298 -13.82 -23.76 13.61
N PRO A 299 -14.65 -22.92 14.28
CA PRO A 299 -15.82 -22.36 13.62
C PRO A 299 -15.45 -21.47 12.42
N LYS A 300 -14.33 -20.74 12.51
CA LYS A 300 -13.83 -19.89 11.42
C LYS A 300 -13.15 -20.68 10.31
N ILE A 301 -12.41 -21.74 10.65
CA ILE A 301 -11.88 -22.68 9.64
C ILE A 301 -13.03 -23.32 8.87
N LYS A 302 -14.07 -23.78 9.59
CA LYS A 302 -15.26 -24.39 8.98
C LYS A 302 -15.98 -23.41 8.05
N GLU A 303 -16.15 -22.16 8.48
CA GLU A 303 -16.78 -21.11 7.67
C GLU A 303 -16.04 -20.88 6.35
N VAL A 304 -14.70 -20.86 6.35
CA VAL A 304 -13.89 -20.70 5.12
C VAL A 304 -13.91 -21.96 4.26
N ASP A 305 -13.86 -23.15 4.87
CA ASP A 305 -13.94 -24.44 4.18
C ASP A 305 -15.28 -24.57 3.42
N GLU A 306 -16.41 -24.32 4.10
CA GLU A 306 -17.75 -24.33 3.51
C GLU A 306 -17.86 -23.29 2.36
N PHE A 307 -17.37 -22.07 2.57
CA PHE A 307 -17.38 -21.01 1.55
C PHE A 307 -16.65 -21.42 0.27
N LEU A 308 -15.44 -21.99 0.37
CA LEU A 308 -14.64 -22.38 -0.79
C LEU A 308 -15.21 -23.62 -1.51
N LEU A 309 -15.88 -24.52 -0.79
CA LEU A 309 -16.57 -25.65 -1.37
C LEU A 309 -17.81 -25.21 -2.18
N ASP A 310 -18.55 -24.23 -1.67
CA ASP A 310 -19.73 -23.66 -2.33
C ASP A 310 -19.36 -22.71 -3.48
N HIS A 311 -18.25 -21.99 -3.37
CA HIS A 311 -17.78 -20.99 -4.33
C HIS A 311 -16.42 -21.37 -4.93
N LYS A 312 -16.34 -22.52 -5.62
CA LYS A 312 -15.06 -23.02 -6.18
C LYS A 312 -14.29 -22.00 -7.02
N TYR A 313 -14.96 -21.07 -7.70
CA TYR A 313 -14.29 -20.01 -8.47
C TYR A 313 -13.48 -19.04 -7.59
N ALA A 314 -13.82 -18.90 -6.31
CA ALA A 314 -13.09 -18.07 -5.35
C ALA A 314 -11.68 -18.60 -5.10
N THR A 315 -11.42 -19.90 -5.26
CA THR A 315 -10.08 -20.49 -5.15
C THR A 315 -9.05 -19.92 -6.13
N ASN A 316 -9.50 -19.21 -7.18
CA ASN A 316 -8.60 -18.53 -8.12
C ASN A 316 -7.97 -17.27 -7.52
N CYS A 317 -8.63 -16.62 -6.57
CA CYS A 317 -8.22 -15.31 -6.05
C CYS A 317 -8.16 -15.22 -4.52
N LEU A 318 -8.79 -16.13 -3.78
CA LEU A 318 -8.69 -16.23 -2.31
C LEU A 318 -7.68 -17.30 -1.92
N HIS A 319 -6.61 -16.87 -1.25
CA HIS A 319 -5.49 -17.73 -0.86
C HIS A 319 -5.16 -17.58 0.62
N GLU A 320 -4.73 -18.67 1.25
CA GLU A 320 -4.25 -18.65 2.63
C GLU A 320 -2.90 -17.92 2.69
N SER A 321 -2.73 -17.12 3.74
CA SER A 321 -1.48 -16.45 4.07
C SER A 321 -1.33 -16.35 5.59
N HIS A 322 -0.21 -15.82 6.10
CA HIS A 322 0.05 -15.78 7.54
C HIS A 322 0.78 -14.48 7.94
N PRO A 323 0.21 -13.63 8.81
CA PRO A 323 0.73 -12.30 9.13
C PRO A 323 2.19 -12.28 9.57
N GLU A 324 2.62 -13.17 10.47
CA GLU A 324 4.04 -13.20 10.92
C GLU A 324 5.02 -13.56 9.79
N VAL A 325 4.60 -14.38 8.82
CA VAL A 325 5.42 -14.70 7.65
C VAL A 325 5.46 -13.50 6.72
N CYS A 326 4.32 -12.85 6.49
CA CYS A 326 4.21 -11.62 5.70
C CYS A 326 5.08 -10.49 6.26
N PHE A 327 5.07 -10.27 7.58
CA PHE A 327 5.96 -9.31 8.22
C PHE A 327 7.43 -9.71 8.06
N ALA A 328 7.77 -10.98 8.23
CA ALA A 328 9.14 -11.44 8.02
C ALA A 328 9.60 -11.25 6.56
N GLU A 329 8.68 -11.38 5.61
CA GLU A 329 8.93 -11.11 4.19
C GLU A 329 9.23 -9.63 3.94
N ILE A 330 8.51 -8.70 4.56
CA ILE A 330 8.75 -7.25 4.42
C ILE A 330 10.00 -6.80 5.18
N ILE A 331 10.18 -7.26 6.42
CA ILE A 331 11.25 -6.82 7.32
C ILE A 331 12.60 -7.48 6.96
N GLY A 332 12.57 -8.64 6.29
CA GLY A 332 13.76 -9.43 6.00
C GLY A 332 14.12 -10.45 7.09
N SER A 333 13.48 -10.38 8.26
CA SER A 333 13.63 -11.35 9.34
C SER A 333 12.37 -11.41 10.21
N PRO A 334 12.14 -12.49 10.99
CA PRO A 334 10.97 -12.59 11.87
C PRO A 334 10.88 -11.43 12.87
N CYS A 335 9.67 -10.93 13.12
CA CYS A 335 9.41 -9.86 14.09
C CYS A 335 10.08 -10.13 15.44
N LYS A 336 10.81 -9.14 15.94
CA LYS A 336 11.57 -9.25 17.18
C LYS A 336 10.63 -9.20 18.39
N TYR A 337 9.63 -8.32 18.35
CA TYR A 337 8.76 -8.04 19.49
C TYR A 337 7.41 -8.76 19.37
N ASN A 338 6.78 -9.01 20.52
CA ASN A 338 5.45 -9.63 20.56
C ASN A 338 4.41 -8.65 20.01
N LYS A 339 3.46 -9.11 19.19
CA LYS A 339 2.43 -8.25 18.58
C LYS A 339 1.58 -7.45 19.57
N LYS A 340 1.50 -7.89 20.82
CA LYS A 340 0.74 -7.22 21.90
C LYS A 340 1.56 -6.19 22.70
N SER A 341 2.86 -6.05 22.45
CA SER A 341 3.68 -5.00 23.08
C SER A 341 3.68 -3.74 22.22
N ALA A 342 3.88 -2.57 22.85
CA ALA A 342 3.99 -1.30 22.13
C ALA A 342 5.11 -1.33 21.08
N ASP A 343 6.27 -1.92 21.41
CA ASP A 343 7.37 -2.09 20.46
C ASP A 343 6.99 -3.01 19.28
N GLY A 344 6.17 -4.03 19.51
CA GLY A 344 5.72 -4.95 18.45
C GLY A 344 4.63 -4.36 17.56
N GLU A 345 3.77 -3.51 18.11
CA GLU A 345 2.84 -2.69 17.32
C GLU A 345 3.63 -1.70 16.45
N PHE A 346 4.60 -0.99 17.04
CA PHE A 346 5.44 -0.04 16.31
C PHE A 346 6.25 -0.70 15.20
N GLU A 347 6.88 -1.85 15.45
CA GLU A 347 7.62 -2.63 14.44
C GLU A 347 6.77 -2.95 13.21
N ARG A 348 5.52 -3.40 13.43
CA ARG A 348 4.57 -3.75 12.36
C ARG A 348 4.05 -2.52 11.61
N ILE A 349 3.70 -1.45 12.33
CA ILE A 349 3.28 -0.18 11.72
C ILE A 349 4.41 0.40 10.85
N ASN A 350 5.65 0.37 11.35
CA ASN A 350 6.80 0.86 10.62
C ASN A 350 7.08 0.06 9.33
N ALA A 351 6.83 -1.25 9.34
CA ALA A 351 6.93 -2.08 8.13
C ALA A 351 5.88 -1.71 7.07
N LEU A 352 4.71 -1.23 7.48
CA LEU A 352 3.56 -0.96 6.60
C LEU A 352 3.50 0.49 6.08
N ARG A 353 4.07 1.46 6.79
CA ARG A 353 3.93 2.90 6.50
C ARG A 353 4.36 3.35 5.11
N GLN A 354 5.25 2.59 4.46
CA GLN A 354 5.72 2.88 3.10
C GLN A 354 4.69 2.54 2.02
N TYR A 355 3.71 1.67 2.32
CA TYR A 355 2.76 1.16 1.33
C TYR A 355 1.43 1.91 1.34
N PHE A 356 0.99 2.37 2.52
CA PHE A 356 -0.21 3.18 2.70
C PHE A 356 -0.17 3.92 4.04
N ASN A 357 -1.06 4.91 4.22
CA ASN A 357 -1.11 5.71 5.45
C ASN A 357 -1.82 4.96 6.59
N ILE A 358 -1.14 3.94 7.13
CA ILE A 358 -1.63 3.12 8.24
C ILE A 358 -1.88 3.93 9.51
N ASN A 359 -1.08 4.97 9.80
CA ASN A 359 -1.28 5.81 10.97
C ASN A 359 -2.63 6.52 10.93
N LYS A 360 -2.99 7.06 9.76
CA LYS A 360 -4.32 7.65 9.52
C LYS A 360 -5.43 6.61 9.66
N MET A 361 -5.26 5.43 9.08
CA MET A 361 -6.27 4.36 9.20
C MET A 361 -6.52 4.00 10.65
N LEU A 362 -5.44 3.85 11.43
CA LEU A 362 -5.49 3.47 12.84
C LEU A 362 -6.00 4.57 13.77
N SER A 363 -5.92 5.85 13.38
CA SER A 363 -6.50 6.99 14.12
C SER A 363 -7.96 7.24 13.78
N GLU A 364 -8.40 6.86 12.58
CA GLU A 364 -9.77 7.05 12.09
C GLU A 364 -10.68 5.82 12.29
N ILE A 365 -10.25 4.82 13.07
CA ILE A 365 -11.05 3.62 13.37
C ILE A 365 -12.38 4.03 14.02
N LYS A 366 -13.49 3.73 13.34
CA LYS A 366 -14.86 3.99 13.83
C LYS A 366 -15.46 2.78 14.58
N PHE A 367 -14.79 1.64 14.56
CA PHE A 367 -15.28 0.39 15.13
C PHE A 367 -14.98 0.28 16.64
N PRO A 368 -15.90 -0.28 17.45
CA PRO A 368 -15.63 -0.54 18.86
C PRO A 368 -14.48 -1.53 19.07
N LYS A 369 -13.59 -1.27 20.03
CA LYS A 369 -12.48 -2.18 20.42
C LYS A 369 -12.94 -3.59 20.83
N LYS A 370 -14.20 -3.74 21.23
CA LYS A 370 -14.80 -5.05 21.57
C LYS A 370 -15.11 -5.90 20.34
N ASP A 371 -15.25 -5.27 19.17
CA ASP A 371 -15.65 -5.90 17.92
C ASP A 371 -14.42 -6.26 17.08
N VAL A 372 -13.38 -5.41 17.12
CA VAL A 372 -12.11 -5.66 16.43
C VAL A 372 -10.93 -5.11 17.26
N ALA A 373 -9.86 -5.91 17.40
CA ALA A 373 -8.65 -5.47 18.06
C ALA A 373 -7.72 -4.75 17.07
N ARG A 374 -6.80 -3.94 17.60
CA ARG A 374 -5.84 -3.21 16.74
C ARG A 374 -4.88 -4.15 16.04
N ASP A 375 -4.47 -5.24 16.69
CA ASP A 375 -3.61 -6.26 16.09
C ASP A 375 -4.31 -6.97 14.93
N ASP A 376 -5.60 -7.30 15.04
CA ASP A 376 -6.36 -7.90 13.92
C ASP A 376 -6.37 -6.99 12.67
N ILE A 377 -6.51 -5.67 12.86
CA ILE A 377 -6.46 -4.68 11.75
C ILE A 377 -5.06 -4.66 11.12
N ILE A 378 -4.01 -4.69 11.93
CA ILE A 378 -2.61 -4.67 11.46
C ILE A 378 -2.28 -5.98 10.72
N ASP A 379 -2.76 -7.11 11.22
CA ASP A 379 -2.58 -8.43 10.62
C ASP A 379 -3.31 -8.49 9.26
N ALA A 380 -4.57 -8.07 9.17
CA ALA A 380 -5.26 -7.93 7.87
C ALA A 380 -4.56 -6.93 6.93
N SER A 381 -3.96 -5.86 7.46
CA SER A 381 -3.23 -4.87 6.65
C SER A 381 -1.99 -5.46 5.98
N VAL A 382 -1.21 -6.28 6.68
CA VAL A 382 -0.01 -6.88 6.09
C VAL A 382 -0.38 -7.89 5.00
N LEU A 383 -1.50 -8.60 5.16
CA LEU A 383 -2.03 -9.48 4.12
C LEU A 383 -2.40 -8.70 2.86
N ALA A 384 -3.08 -7.56 3.00
CA ALA A 384 -3.41 -6.69 1.87
C ALA A 384 -2.16 -6.16 1.16
N VAL A 385 -1.15 -5.73 1.93
CA VAL A 385 0.13 -5.26 1.39
C VAL A 385 0.88 -6.36 0.64
N ILE A 386 0.96 -7.58 1.19
CA ILE A 386 1.58 -8.71 0.48
C ILE A 386 0.81 -9.05 -0.79
N GLY A 387 -0.52 -8.94 -0.78
CA GLY A 387 -1.33 -9.07 -1.98
C GLY A 387 -0.97 -8.05 -3.06
N LEU A 388 -0.78 -6.77 -2.69
CA LEU A 388 -0.33 -5.73 -3.62
C LEU A 388 1.06 -6.05 -4.19
N LEU A 389 2.02 -6.37 -3.34
CA LEU A 389 3.39 -6.65 -3.75
C LEU A 389 3.49 -7.92 -4.60
N GLY A 390 2.61 -8.90 -4.36
CA GLY A 390 2.52 -10.10 -5.19
C GLY A 390 1.85 -9.86 -6.54
N LEU A 391 0.91 -8.92 -6.65
CA LEU A 391 0.37 -8.49 -7.95
C LEU A 391 1.43 -7.75 -8.78
N GLU A 392 2.34 -7.02 -8.12
CA GLU A 392 3.45 -6.31 -8.75
C GLU A 392 4.57 -7.24 -9.20
N ASN A 393 5.04 -8.12 -8.31
CA ASN A 393 6.29 -8.87 -8.49
C ASN A 393 6.07 -10.39 -8.66
N GLY A 394 4.82 -10.82 -8.62
CA GLY A 394 4.43 -12.23 -8.60
C GLY A 394 4.33 -12.82 -7.20
N PHE A 395 3.64 -13.96 -7.10
CA PHE A 395 3.46 -14.71 -5.85
C PHE A 395 4.40 -15.91 -5.76
N LYS A 396 4.72 -16.31 -4.53
CA LYS A 396 5.31 -17.61 -4.20
C LYS A 396 4.44 -18.30 -3.14
N THR A 397 4.42 -19.62 -3.17
CA THR A 397 3.74 -20.43 -2.16
C THR A 397 4.74 -21.21 -1.30
N ILE A 398 4.36 -21.49 -0.06
CA ILE A 398 5.11 -22.34 0.85
C ILE A 398 4.22 -23.55 1.19
N PRO A 399 4.56 -24.77 0.73
CA PRO A 399 5.68 -25.09 -0.16
C PRO A 399 5.44 -24.63 -1.61
N GLU A 400 6.49 -24.65 -2.44
CA GLU A 400 6.42 -24.27 -3.86
C GLU A 400 5.48 -25.18 -4.67
N ASN A 401 5.43 -26.47 -4.32
CA ASN A 401 4.48 -27.43 -4.87
C ASN A 401 3.51 -27.86 -3.77
N PRO A 402 2.42 -27.11 -3.54
CA PRO A 402 1.49 -27.40 -2.46
C PRO A 402 0.70 -28.66 -2.71
N PRO A 403 0.59 -29.56 -1.72
CA PRO A 403 -0.35 -30.67 -1.80
C PRO A 403 -1.78 -30.12 -1.76
N GLU A 404 -2.67 -30.80 -2.47
CA GLU A 404 -4.11 -30.54 -2.42
C GLU A 404 -4.79 -31.52 -1.47
N ASP A 405 -5.90 -31.09 -0.87
CA ASP A 405 -6.76 -31.99 -0.13
C ASP A 405 -7.74 -32.76 -1.05
N ASN A 406 -8.60 -33.58 -0.46
CA ASN A 406 -9.56 -34.41 -1.21
C ASN A 406 -10.64 -33.60 -1.97
N HIS A 407 -10.70 -32.28 -1.80
CA HIS A 407 -11.60 -31.38 -2.51
C HIS A 407 -10.87 -30.46 -3.51
N GLY A 408 -9.56 -30.62 -3.67
CA GLY A 408 -8.73 -29.82 -4.57
C GLY A 408 -8.31 -28.47 -4.00
N LEU A 409 -8.46 -28.26 -2.69
CA LEU A 409 -7.98 -27.04 -2.03
C LEU A 409 -6.48 -27.18 -1.70
N LYS A 410 -5.68 -26.20 -2.11
CA LYS A 410 -4.23 -26.19 -1.92
C LYS A 410 -3.85 -25.85 -0.48
N MET A 411 -3.03 -26.70 0.12
CA MET A 411 -2.43 -26.47 1.44
C MET A 411 -1.12 -25.67 1.29
N SER A 412 -1.23 -24.35 1.23
CA SER A 412 -0.10 -23.42 1.05
C SER A 412 -0.25 -22.14 1.83
N ILE A 413 0.88 -21.54 2.23
CA ILE A 413 0.96 -20.14 2.62
C ILE A 413 1.43 -19.31 1.41
N THR A 414 0.62 -18.35 0.98
CA THR A 414 0.90 -17.47 -0.15
C THR A 414 1.57 -16.19 0.34
N VAL A 415 2.68 -15.82 -0.30
CA VAL A 415 3.42 -14.57 -0.02
C VAL A 415 3.96 -13.97 -1.32
N MET A 416 4.54 -12.77 -1.27
CA MET A 416 5.16 -12.13 -2.42
C MET A 416 6.45 -12.83 -2.84
N LYS A 417 6.76 -12.82 -4.14
CA LYS A 417 8.08 -13.19 -4.65
C LYS A 417 9.06 -12.04 -4.35
N ARG A 418 10.26 -12.37 -3.88
CA ARG A 418 11.37 -11.41 -3.76
C ARG A 418 12.17 -11.44 -5.06
N ASP A 419 12.58 -10.28 -5.54
CA ASP A 419 13.53 -10.15 -6.64
C ASP A 419 14.92 -10.72 -6.30
#